data_AF-A0A2E0SAJ4-F1
#
_entry.id   AF-A0A2E0SAJ4-F1
#
_cell.length_a   1.000
_cell.length_b   1.000
_cell.length_c   1.000
_cell.angle_alpha   90.00
_cell.angle_beta   90.00
_cell.angle_gamma   90.00
#
_symmetry.space_group_name_H-M   'P 1'
#
loop_
_entity.id
_entity.type
_entity.pdbx_description
1 polymer ?
#
loop_
_entity_poly.entity_id
_entity_poly.type
_entity_poly.pdbx_seq_one_letter_code
_entity_poly.pdbx_strand_id
1 'polypeptide(L)'
;MKKLLIIIILLLSGNTFAQEITYTEAIKTKKKSNFFKDLYKDFFKYGTFYAAGNIGSAYETQRPDFFVRTDPDNLYAIPDVVDQTIYHPFDYRYGIGFRKLARFDYEVKGANFYNGIGEDENNVGLSAPTAAIKGFEYLIHYEKERKRGEEWINSRYFLRHTGDNHIVKLEQREQGNIGFKYQSAEARARLPIGKKFSISAGAIYRTHEKAYGYNPIEIWLNEQNDDGTAANPWYTLGYEYGYYDTYYVANYYDQDGNFVQFPAWFWMDENDVLVAHTDEVFRDEVFPDLMNRYNNDIWDLLDPYGEIAPVVGADFYHYKNKFWMHAYANWILPYHKYLKGDEDFSYLNRGNWGKGGLRQDSTPEQWSDYQAGLMFGWKVGKMLGIFVEGEYTKFWDSEIYSTNFGINITMK
;
A
#
# COMPACT_ATOMS: atom_id res chain seq x y z
N MET A 1 -1.40 19.97 -5.91
CA MET A 1 -2.71 20.61 -6.22
C MET A 1 -2.81 21.21 -7.62
N LYS A 2 -1.95 22.16 -8.05
CA LYS A 2 -2.01 22.75 -9.41
C LYS A 2 -1.89 21.73 -10.55
N LYS A 3 -1.01 20.71 -10.40
CA LYS A 3 -0.83 19.63 -11.39
C LYS A 3 -2.06 18.69 -11.50
N LEU A 4 -2.74 18.42 -10.38
CA LEU A 4 -3.97 17.60 -10.35
C LEU A 4 -5.15 18.32 -11.02
N LEU A 5 -5.24 19.65 -10.85
CA LEU A 5 -6.25 20.47 -11.51
C LEU A 5 -6.08 20.48 -13.04
N ILE A 6 -4.84 20.44 -13.53
CA ILE A 6 -4.52 20.41 -14.97
C ILE A 6 -4.93 19.07 -15.60
N ILE A 7 -4.75 17.95 -14.89
CA ILE A 7 -5.17 16.62 -15.36
C ILE A 7 -6.71 16.52 -15.44
N ILE A 8 -7.43 17.09 -14.47
CA ILE A 8 -8.90 17.17 -14.50
C ILE A 8 -9.37 18.03 -15.68
N ILE A 9 -8.67 19.13 -16.00
CA ILE A 9 -8.98 20.00 -17.14
C ILE A 9 -8.75 19.29 -18.49
N LEU A 10 -7.67 18.51 -18.62
CA LEU A 10 -7.36 17.76 -19.85
C LEU A 10 -8.37 16.63 -20.13
N LEU A 11 -8.86 15.95 -19.08
CA LEU A 11 -9.89 14.90 -19.23
C LEU A 11 -11.27 15.47 -19.59
N LEU A 12 -11.58 16.71 -19.21
CA LEU A 12 -12.83 17.39 -19.58
C LEU A 12 -12.84 17.90 -21.04
N SER A 13 -11.67 18.08 -21.67
CA SER A 13 -11.57 18.48 -23.08
C SER A 13 -11.64 17.32 -24.09
N GLY A 14 -11.65 16.06 -23.63
CA GLY A 14 -11.54 14.86 -24.47
C GLY A 14 -12.82 14.34 -25.12
N ASN A 15 -13.87 15.15 -25.29
CA ASN A 15 -15.09 14.74 -26.00
C ASN A 15 -15.56 15.80 -26.99
N THR A 16 -14.93 15.83 -28.16
CA THR A 16 -15.59 16.27 -29.39
C THR A 16 -15.29 15.24 -30.47
N PHE A 17 -16.07 14.16 -30.48
CA PHE A 17 -16.21 13.37 -31.70
C PHE A 17 -16.78 14.27 -32.78
N ALA A 18 -16.05 14.33 -33.89
CA ALA A 18 -16.43 15.02 -35.10
C ALA A 18 -17.75 14.46 -35.63
N GLN A 19 -18.77 15.30 -35.67
CA GLN A 19 -19.90 15.15 -36.58
C GLN A 19 -20.02 16.48 -37.30
N GLU A 20 -19.67 16.49 -38.59
CA GLU A 20 -19.95 17.61 -39.48
C GLU A 20 -21.45 17.85 -39.49
N ILE A 21 -21.87 18.97 -38.90
CA ILE A 21 -23.21 19.52 -39.11
C ILE A 21 -22.98 20.85 -39.83
N THR A 22 -23.41 20.85 -41.09
CA THR A 22 -23.47 22.01 -41.99
C THR A 22 -24.03 23.22 -41.25
N TYR A 23 -23.26 24.31 -41.24
CA TYR A 23 -23.62 25.59 -40.65
C TYR A 23 -24.72 26.26 -41.47
N THR A 24 -25.97 26.23 -41.02
CA THR A 24 -26.86 27.39 -41.12
C THR A 24 -28.01 27.29 -40.11
N GLU A 25 -28.22 28.38 -39.37
CA GLU A 25 -29.43 28.70 -38.60
C GLU A 25 -29.77 27.87 -37.36
N ALA A 26 -28.99 28.06 -36.29
CA ALA A 26 -29.52 27.94 -34.92
C ALA A 26 -28.84 28.94 -33.96
N ILE A 27 -28.84 30.23 -34.31
CA ILE A 27 -28.65 31.30 -33.32
C ILE A 27 -29.98 31.46 -32.57
N LYS A 28 -30.22 30.58 -31.60
CA LYS A 28 -31.16 30.83 -30.50
C LYS A 28 -30.56 30.30 -29.20
N THR A 29 -29.97 31.24 -28.46
CA THR A 29 -29.85 31.21 -26.99
C THR A 29 -29.24 29.94 -26.37
N LYS A 30 -27.97 29.64 -26.66
CA LYS A 30 -27.14 28.91 -25.69
C LYS A 30 -26.68 29.92 -24.64
N LYS A 31 -27.46 30.00 -23.57
CA LYS A 31 -27.09 30.67 -22.31
C LYS A 31 -25.64 30.31 -22.02
N LYS A 32 -24.76 31.31 -21.94
CA LYS A 32 -23.39 31.15 -21.42
C LYS A 32 -23.55 30.54 -20.03
N SER A 33 -23.54 29.22 -19.92
CA SER A 33 -23.60 28.57 -18.62
C SER A 33 -22.29 28.94 -17.96
N ASN A 34 -22.36 29.67 -16.85
CA ASN A 34 -21.15 30.04 -16.13
C ASN A 34 -20.50 28.71 -15.74
N PHE A 35 -19.35 28.39 -16.31
CA PHE A 35 -18.56 27.20 -16.00
C PHE A 35 -18.51 26.93 -14.49
N PHE A 36 -18.37 27.98 -13.67
CA PHE A 36 -18.42 27.90 -12.20
C PHE A 36 -19.78 27.45 -11.61
N LYS A 37 -20.91 27.83 -12.22
CA LYS A 37 -22.24 27.35 -11.80
C LYS A 37 -22.43 25.88 -12.09
N ASP A 38 -21.94 25.40 -13.22
CA ASP A 38 -22.07 24.00 -13.60
C ASP A 38 -21.09 23.15 -12.77
N LEU A 39 -19.83 23.58 -12.63
CA LEU A 39 -18.86 22.98 -11.70
C LEU A 39 -19.39 22.92 -10.26
N TYR A 40 -20.02 23.98 -9.77
CA TYR A 40 -20.63 23.98 -8.44
C TYR A 40 -21.79 22.99 -8.32
N LYS A 41 -22.70 22.95 -9.30
CA LYS A 41 -23.86 22.06 -9.28
C LYS A 41 -23.48 20.59 -9.41
N ASP A 42 -22.48 20.29 -10.22
CA ASP A 42 -22.15 18.91 -10.56
C ASP A 42 -21.12 18.34 -9.58
N PHE A 43 -20.15 19.15 -9.15
CA PHE A 43 -19.06 18.72 -8.26
C PHE A 43 -19.32 19.07 -6.78
N PHE A 44 -19.60 20.32 -6.44
CA PHE A 44 -19.67 20.75 -5.03
C PHE A 44 -21.04 20.48 -4.37
N LYS A 45 -22.13 20.51 -5.14
CA LYS A 45 -23.47 20.26 -4.61
C LYS A 45 -23.58 18.81 -4.11
N TYR A 46 -24.04 18.68 -2.87
CA TYR A 46 -24.10 17.45 -2.07
C TYR A 46 -22.73 16.92 -1.58
N GLY A 47 -21.64 17.64 -1.84
CA GLY A 47 -20.36 17.38 -1.22
C GLY A 47 -20.39 17.70 0.28
N THR A 48 -19.74 16.88 1.09
CA THR A 48 -19.57 17.09 2.53
C THR A 48 -18.10 17.20 2.86
N PHE A 49 -17.72 18.33 3.46
CA PHE A 49 -16.40 18.50 4.07
C PHE A 49 -16.47 18.09 5.54
N TYR A 50 -15.42 17.42 6.03
CA TYR A 50 -15.30 17.03 7.43
C TYR A 50 -13.85 17.10 7.89
N ALA A 51 -13.68 17.33 9.19
CA ALA A 51 -12.42 17.21 9.90
C ALA A 51 -12.76 16.70 11.31
N ALA A 52 -12.10 15.64 11.75
CA ALA A 52 -12.38 15.01 13.03
C ALA A 52 -11.14 14.25 13.54
N GLY A 53 -11.10 13.99 14.85
CA GLY A 53 -9.99 13.28 15.49
C GLY A 53 -10.42 12.60 16.79
N ASN A 54 -9.65 11.60 17.19
CA ASN A 54 -9.73 10.95 18.49
C ASN A 54 -8.33 10.84 19.11
N ILE A 55 -8.28 10.92 20.44
CA ILE A 55 -7.08 10.70 21.25
C ILE A 55 -7.43 9.61 22.24
N GLY A 56 -6.54 8.64 22.39
CA GLY A 56 -6.69 7.48 23.26
C GLY A 56 -5.52 7.31 24.22
N SER A 57 -5.69 6.43 25.20
CA SER A 57 -4.60 6.04 26.09
C SER A 57 -3.49 5.33 25.33
N ALA A 58 -2.26 5.42 25.84
CA ALA A 58 -1.15 4.64 25.32
C ALA A 58 -1.36 3.14 25.58
N TYR A 59 -0.76 2.30 24.74
CA TYR A 59 -0.62 0.89 25.06
C TYR A 59 0.36 0.72 26.23
N GLU A 60 -0.07 0.00 27.26
CA GLU A 60 0.76 -0.35 28.41
C GLU A 60 1.17 -1.83 28.32
N THR A 61 2.48 -2.07 28.41
CA THR A 61 3.03 -3.43 28.47
C THR A 61 2.66 -4.06 29.81
N GLN A 62 2.02 -5.24 29.76
CA GLN A 62 1.53 -5.91 30.98
C GLN A 62 2.64 -6.36 31.93
N ARG A 63 3.85 -6.58 31.41
CA ARG A 63 5.02 -7.03 32.18
C ARG A 63 6.24 -6.21 31.77
N PRO A 64 6.97 -5.61 32.73
CA PRO A 64 8.19 -4.90 32.42
C PRO A 64 9.29 -5.82 31.90
N ASP A 65 10.14 -5.29 31.02
CA ASP A 65 11.36 -5.93 30.53
C ASP A 65 12.58 -5.34 31.21
N PHE A 66 13.55 -6.18 31.57
CA PHE A 66 14.74 -5.78 32.32
C PHE A 66 16.02 -6.28 31.65
N PHE A 67 17.09 -5.49 31.73
CA PHE A 67 18.43 -5.86 31.29
C PHE A 67 19.47 -5.61 32.39
N VAL A 68 20.55 -6.38 32.38
CA VAL A 68 21.65 -6.26 33.33
C VAL A 68 22.78 -5.44 32.72
N ARG A 69 23.11 -4.31 33.34
CA ARG A 69 24.32 -3.55 33.02
C ARG A 69 25.38 -3.84 34.08
N THR A 70 26.55 -4.31 33.65
CA THR A 70 27.73 -4.47 34.51
C THR A 70 28.51 -3.17 34.58
N ASP A 71 29.19 -2.94 35.71
CA ASP A 71 30.13 -1.83 35.84
C ASP A 71 31.28 -2.00 34.82
N PRO A 72 31.53 -1.02 33.93
CA PRO A 72 32.58 -1.11 32.92
C PRO A 72 33.99 -1.17 33.53
N ASP A 73 34.18 -0.65 34.74
CA ASP A 73 35.48 -0.60 35.43
C ASP A 73 35.65 -1.75 36.45
N ASN A 74 34.58 -2.47 36.76
CA ASN A 74 34.61 -3.59 37.71
C ASN A 74 33.65 -4.72 37.34
N LEU A 75 34.18 -5.73 36.64
CA LEU A 75 33.45 -6.93 36.21
C LEU A 75 32.74 -7.69 37.36
N TYR A 76 33.23 -7.56 38.60
CA TYR A 76 32.68 -8.25 39.77
C TYR A 76 31.76 -7.36 40.63
N ALA A 77 31.47 -6.14 40.18
CA ALA A 77 30.49 -5.29 40.84
C ALA A 77 29.09 -5.93 40.81
N ILE A 78 28.25 -5.57 41.78
CA ILE A 78 26.84 -5.94 41.74
C ILE A 78 26.22 -5.28 40.50
N PRO A 79 25.60 -6.05 39.59
CA PRO A 79 25.04 -5.48 38.36
C PRO A 79 23.84 -4.58 38.65
N ASP A 80 23.69 -3.55 37.82
CA ASP A 80 22.49 -2.73 37.79
C ASP A 80 21.42 -3.40 36.93
N VAL A 81 20.22 -3.57 37.50
CA VAL A 81 19.03 -4.03 36.76
C VAL A 81 18.31 -2.80 36.22
N VAL A 82 18.33 -2.62 34.91
CA VAL A 82 17.76 -1.48 34.21
C VAL A 82 16.43 -1.87 33.59
N ASP A 83 15.38 -1.06 33.83
CA ASP A 83 14.10 -1.17 33.13
C ASP A 83 14.28 -0.80 31.65
N GLN A 84 14.04 -1.77 30.77
CA GLN A 84 14.06 -1.65 29.31
C GLN A 84 12.65 -1.74 28.72
N THR A 85 11.62 -1.61 29.54
CA THR A 85 10.22 -1.61 29.08
C THR A 85 10.00 -0.47 28.10
N ILE A 86 9.48 -0.81 26.92
CA ILE A 86 9.10 0.19 25.93
C ILE A 86 7.80 0.86 26.38
N TYR A 87 7.89 2.15 26.70
CA TYR A 87 6.72 2.98 27.01
C TYR A 87 6.30 3.77 25.77
N HIS A 88 5.05 3.62 25.36
CA HIS A 88 4.52 4.29 24.19
C HIS A 88 3.86 5.62 24.56
N PRO A 89 3.94 6.65 23.69
CA PRO A 89 3.10 7.85 23.83
C PRO A 89 1.62 7.52 23.60
N PHE A 90 0.74 8.48 23.92
CA PHE A 90 -0.70 8.34 23.66
C PHE A 90 -0.99 8.10 22.17
N ASP A 91 -2.02 7.31 21.91
CA ASP A 91 -2.52 7.04 20.57
C ASP A 91 -3.39 8.22 20.09
N TYR A 92 -3.28 8.58 18.82
CA TYR A 92 -4.16 9.57 18.22
C TYR A 92 -4.49 9.22 16.79
N ARG A 93 -5.59 9.75 16.30
CA ARG A 93 -5.91 9.73 14.88
C ARG A 93 -6.73 10.94 14.53
N TYR A 94 -6.41 11.56 13.39
CA TYR A 94 -7.21 12.64 12.84
C TYR A 94 -7.32 12.50 11.33
N GLY A 95 -8.51 12.81 10.82
CA GLY A 95 -8.84 12.71 9.42
C GLY A 95 -9.50 13.99 8.91
N ILE A 96 -9.16 14.35 7.69
CA ILE A 96 -9.77 15.48 6.96
C ILE A 96 -10.19 14.95 5.60
N GLY A 97 -11.38 15.35 5.16
CA GLY A 97 -11.82 14.93 3.84
C GLY A 97 -12.98 15.72 3.25
N PHE A 98 -13.21 15.42 1.98
CA PHE A 98 -14.29 15.94 1.18
C PHE A 98 -14.88 14.83 0.31
N ARG A 99 -16.18 14.58 0.46
CA ARG A 99 -16.83 13.44 -0.19
C ARG A 99 -18.19 13.78 -0.79
N LYS A 100 -18.54 13.10 -1.87
CA LYS A 100 -19.90 13.00 -2.43
C LYS A 100 -20.11 11.55 -2.82
N LEU A 101 -20.73 10.81 -1.91
CA LEU A 101 -20.95 9.38 -2.02
C LEU A 101 -22.41 9.08 -1.71
N ALA A 102 -23.06 8.32 -2.58
CA ALA A 102 -24.33 7.73 -2.22
C ALA A 102 -24.10 6.49 -1.35
N ARG A 103 -25.13 6.16 -0.57
CA ARG A 103 -25.17 4.93 0.20
C ARG A 103 -25.99 3.89 -0.54
N PHE A 104 -25.55 2.63 -0.45
CA PHE A 104 -26.42 1.53 -0.80
C PHE A 104 -27.55 1.38 0.23
N ASP A 105 -28.68 0.78 -0.13
CA ASP A 105 -29.84 0.73 0.76
C ASP A 105 -29.60 -0.09 2.04
N TYR A 106 -28.62 -1.01 2.01
CA TYR A 106 -28.22 -1.77 3.20
C TYR A 106 -27.32 -0.99 4.15
N GLU A 107 -26.76 0.14 3.72
CA GLU A 107 -25.86 0.94 4.53
C GLU A 107 -26.64 1.89 5.43
N VAL A 108 -26.39 1.79 6.73
CA VAL A 108 -27.00 2.67 7.71
C VAL A 108 -26.01 3.75 8.09
N LYS A 109 -26.50 4.97 8.29
CA LYS A 109 -25.67 6.06 8.84
C LYS A 109 -25.27 5.68 10.28
N GLY A 110 -24.01 5.30 10.50
CA GLY A 110 -23.52 4.88 11.82
C GLY A 110 -23.51 6.00 12.86
N ALA A 111 -23.23 7.24 12.46
CA ALA A 111 -23.15 8.40 13.35
C ALA A 111 -23.81 9.65 12.77
N ASN A 112 -24.18 10.61 13.62
CA ASN A 112 -24.77 11.87 13.16
C ASN A 112 -23.79 12.73 12.35
N PHE A 113 -22.50 12.59 12.61
CA PHE A 113 -21.40 13.31 11.95
C PHE A 113 -20.53 12.31 11.18
N TYR A 114 -19.92 12.77 10.08
CA TYR A 114 -18.81 12.03 9.47
C TYR A 114 -17.60 12.23 10.38
N ASN A 115 -17.13 11.15 10.99
CA ASN A 115 -16.00 11.24 11.91
C ASN A 115 -14.66 11.08 11.18
N GLY A 116 -14.67 10.77 9.88
CA GLY A 116 -13.46 10.71 9.05
C GLY A 116 -12.37 9.82 9.63
N ILE A 117 -12.73 8.84 10.45
CA ILE A 117 -11.83 8.00 11.21
C ILE A 117 -12.23 6.56 10.94
N GLY A 118 -11.32 5.77 10.39
CA GLY A 118 -11.53 4.33 10.21
C GLY A 118 -12.58 3.97 9.16
N GLU A 119 -13.64 3.24 9.56
CA GLU A 119 -14.56 2.50 8.68
C GLU A 119 -15.45 3.39 7.78
N ASP A 120 -15.67 4.66 8.14
CA ASP A 120 -16.57 5.58 7.41
C ASP A 120 -16.11 5.87 5.96
N GLU A 121 -14.82 5.71 5.67
CA GLU A 121 -14.17 6.05 4.39
C GLU A 121 -13.49 4.84 3.71
N ASN A 122 -13.48 3.68 4.38
CA ASN A 122 -12.96 2.40 3.89
C ASN A 122 -14.05 1.36 3.67
N ASN A 123 -15.30 1.79 3.52
CA ASN A 123 -16.42 0.88 3.26
C ASN A 123 -16.15 0.03 2.01
N VAL A 124 -16.32 -1.29 2.15
CA VAL A 124 -16.21 -2.32 1.11
C VAL A 124 -16.98 -1.94 -0.15
N GLY A 125 -18.12 -1.24 -0.02
CA GLY A 125 -18.95 -0.79 -1.14
C GLY A 125 -18.28 0.20 -2.08
N LEU A 126 -17.27 0.92 -1.61
CA LEU A 126 -16.55 1.91 -2.42
C LEU A 126 -15.63 1.26 -3.45
N SER A 127 -15.25 0.01 -3.22
CA SER A 127 -14.41 -0.77 -4.12
C SER A 127 -15.20 -1.55 -5.17
N ALA A 128 -16.53 -1.59 -5.06
CA ALA A 128 -17.39 -2.19 -6.08
C ALA A 128 -17.21 -1.47 -7.44
N PRO A 129 -17.29 -2.19 -8.58
CA PRO A 129 -17.24 -1.58 -9.90
C PRO A 129 -18.39 -0.58 -10.11
N THR A 130 -19.56 -0.88 -9.53
CA THR A 130 -20.75 -0.04 -9.66
C THR A 130 -20.92 0.85 -8.44
N ALA A 131 -21.34 2.09 -8.68
CA ALA A 131 -21.79 3.01 -7.65
C ALA A 131 -23.24 2.73 -7.21
N ALA A 132 -23.60 3.16 -6.00
CA ALA A 132 -24.98 3.10 -5.51
C ALA A 132 -25.94 3.97 -6.36
N ILE A 133 -25.42 5.05 -6.96
CA ILE A 133 -26.15 5.90 -7.90
C ILE A 133 -25.36 6.10 -9.19
N LYS A 134 -26.08 6.40 -10.28
CA LYS A 134 -25.45 6.84 -11.52
C LYS A 134 -24.95 8.29 -11.39
N GLY A 135 -23.87 8.61 -12.08
CA GLY A 135 -23.25 9.92 -12.11
C GLY A 135 -21.88 9.95 -11.42
N PHE A 136 -21.48 11.15 -10.98
CA PHE A 136 -20.19 11.40 -10.36
C PHE A 136 -20.20 11.18 -8.85
N GLU A 137 -19.21 10.44 -8.38
CA GLU A 137 -18.87 10.23 -6.99
C GLU A 137 -17.40 10.53 -6.75
N TYR A 138 -17.08 11.07 -5.57
CA TYR A 138 -15.69 11.27 -5.18
C TYR A 138 -15.50 11.12 -3.68
N LEU A 139 -14.28 10.74 -3.34
CA LEU A 139 -13.74 10.77 -2.00
C LEU A 139 -12.35 11.41 -2.05
N ILE A 140 -12.13 12.40 -1.20
CA ILE A 140 -10.82 12.96 -0.92
C ILE A 140 -10.61 12.77 0.57
N HIS A 141 -9.73 11.88 0.97
CA HIS A 141 -9.54 11.53 2.37
C HIS A 141 -8.06 11.43 2.71
N TYR A 142 -7.68 12.07 3.80
CA TYR A 142 -6.37 11.99 4.42
C TYR A 142 -6.55 11.75 5.92
N GLU A 143 -5.80 10.79 6.45
CA GLU A 143 -5.79 10.42 7.85
C GLU A 143 -4.34 10.26 8.31
N LYS A 144 -4.03 10.80 9.48
CA LYS A 144 -2.80 10.49 10.21
C LYS A 144 -3.18 9.75 11.48
N GLU A 145 -2.51 8.63 11.72
CA GLU A 145 -2.71 7.79 12.89
C GLU A 145 -1.37 7.59 13.61
N ARG A 146 -1.42 7.59 14.95
CA ARG A 146 -0.40 7.00 15.81
C ARG A 146 -1.01 5.87 16.62
N LYS A 147 -0.38 4.70 16.58
CA LYS A 147 -0.75 3.57 17.44
C LYS A 147 0.49 2.87 17.95
N ARG A 148 0.61 2.74 19.28
CA ARG A 148 1.79 2.12 19.93
C ARG A 148 3.10 2.80 19.52
N GLY A 149 3.11 4.13 19.50
CA GLY A 149 4.29 4.92 19.14
C GLY A 149 4.60 5.02 17.64
N GLU A 150 4.09 4.09 16.82
CA GLU A 150 4.24 4.11 15.37
C GLU A 150 3.25 5.09 14.72
N GLU A 151 3.71 5.85 13.73
CA GLU A 151 2.89 6.80 12.97
C GLU A 151 2.71 6.36 11.53
N TRP A 152 1.47 6.40 11.03
CA TRP A 152 1.15 6.12 9.63
C TRP A 152 0.27 7.19 9.03
N ILE A 153 0.38 7.29 7.70
CA ILE A 153 -0.52 8.07 6.87
C ILE A 153 -1.40 7.08 6.10
N ASN A 154 -2.70 7.31 6.15
CA ASN A 154 -3.67 6.62 5.31
C ASN A 154 -4.35 7.66 4.43
N SER A 155 -4.50 7.37 3.13
CA SER A 155 -5.20 8.26 2.23
C SER A 155 -5.97 7.52 1.16
N ARG A 156 -7.12 8.08 0.78
CA ARG A 156 -7.92 7.56 -0.34
C ARG A 156 -8.48 8.73 -1.12
N TYR A 157 -8.06 8.82 -2.36
CA TYR A 157 -8.55 9.80 -3.32
C TYR A 157 -9.16 9.05 -4.48
N PHE A 158 -10.44 9.22 -4.76
CA PHE A 158 -11.00 8.73 -6.00
C PHE A 158 -12.01 9.68 -6.60
N LEU A 159 -12.11 9.59 -7.91
CA LEU A 159 -13.17 10.17 -8.72
C LEU A 159 -13.73 9.06 -9.60
N ARG A 160 -15.02 8.78 -9.47
CA ARG A 160 -15.72 7.75 -10.25
C ARG A 160 -16.90 8.36 -10.98
N HIS A 161 -17.12 7.94 -12.20
CA HIS A 161 -18.33 8.18 -12.95
C HIS A 161 -18.95 6.86 -13.39
N THR A 162 -20.18 6.59 -12.97
CA THR A 162 -20.95 5.41 -13.39
C THR A 162 -22.11 5.83 -14.27
N GLY A 163 -22.05 5.49 -15.56
CA GLY A 163 -23.14 5.67 -16.51
C GLY A 163 -24.00 4.42 -16.69
N ASP A 164 -24.88 4.46 -17.70
CA ASP A 164 -25.70 3.31 -18.07
C ASP A 164 -24.84 2.16 -18.60
N ASN A 165 -23.86 2.50 -19.45
CA ASN A 165 -23.06 1.56 -20.22
C ASN A 165 -21.55 1.74 -20.04
N HIS A 166 -21.11 2.58 -19.10
CA HIS A 166 -19.69 2.84 -18.87
C HIS A 166 -19.36 3.13 -17.40
N ILE A 167 -18.12 2.85 -17.03
CA ILE A 167 -17.51 3.23 -15.75
C ILE A 167 -16.17 3.87 -16.06
N VAL A 168 -15.88 5.01 -15.44
CA VAL A 168 -14.54 5.62 -15.44
C VAL A 168 -14.17 5.90 -14.00
N LYS A 169 -12.97 5.50 -13.57
CA LYS A 169 -12.50 5.73 -12.21
C LYS A 169 -11.02 6.12 -12.22
N LEU A 170 -10.70 7.14 -11.44
CA LEU A 170 -9.34 7.50 -11.05
C LEU A 170 -9.24 7.24 -9.54
N GLU A 171 -8.18 6.60 -9.10
CA GLU A 171 -7.96 6.31 -7.68
C GLU A 171 -6.50 6.46 -7.30
N GLN A 172 -6.26 6.95 -6.10
CA GLN A 172 -5.02 6.81 -5.36
C GLN A 172 -5.39 6.30 -3.97
N ARG A 173 -4.72 5.26 -3.51
CA ARG A 173 -4.91 4.70 -2.17
C ARG A 173 -3.55 4.49 -1.53
N GLU A 174 -3.45 4.86 -0.26
CA GLU A 174 -2.29 4.66 0.60
C GLU A 174 -2.79 4.14 1.94
N GLN A 175 -2.17 3.08 2.42
CA GLN A 175 -2.46 2.47 3.71
C GLN A 175 -1.13 2.16 4.39
N GLY A 176 -0.66 3.13 5.18
CA GLY A 176 0.71 3.16 5.70
C GLY A 176 1.03 2.00 6.64
N ASN A 177 0.06 1.52 7.41
CA ASN A 177 0.27 0.43 8.37
C ASN A 177 0.60 -0.94 7.72
N ILE A 178 0.33 -1.10 6.42
CA ILE A 178 0.67 -2.30 5.64
C ILE A 178 1.59 -1.99 4.46
N GLY A 179 2.10 -0.75 4.36
CA GLY A 179 3.01 -0.33 3.29
C GLY A 179 2.39 -0.37 1.89
N PHE A 180 1.07 -0.20 1.77
CA PHE A 180 0.38 -0.33 0.48
C PHE A 180 0.05 1.02 -0.13
N LYS A 181 0.49 1.25 -1.38
CA LYS A 181 0.24 2.48 -2.12
C LYS A 181 0.14 2.22 -3.62
N TYR A 182 -0.92 2.72 -4.26
CA TYR A 182 -1.04 2.69 -5.72
C TYR A 182 -1.82 3.89 -6.25
N GLN A 183 -1.65 4.15 -7.54
CA GLN A 183 -2.56 5.00 -8.31
C GLN A 183 -3.11 4.20 -9.48
N SER A 184 -4.35 4.47 -9.88
CA SER A 184 -4.99 3.83 -11.01
C SER A 184 -5.90 4.76 -11.79
N ALA A 185 -6.05 4.44 -13.07
CA ALA A 185 -7.01 5.02 -13.98
C ALA A 185 -7.65 3.91 -14.81
N GLU A 186 -8.97 3.77 -14.75
CA GLU A 186 -9.70 2.74 -15.49
C GLU A 186 -10.86 3.32 -16.29
N ALA A 187 -11.12 2.67 -17.42
CA ALA A 187 -12.28 2.90 -18.25
C ALA A 187 -12.85 1.56 -18.68
N ARG A 188 -14.14 1.35 -18.44
CA ARG A 188 -14.83 0.08 -18.65
C ARG A 188 -16.16 0.28 -19.37
N ALA A 189 -16.46 -0.59 -20.32
CA ALA A 189 -17.82 -0.80 -20.80
C ALA A 189 -18.59 -1.60 -19.75
N ARG A 190 -19.84 -1.22 -19.50
CA ARG A 190 -20.72 -1.83 -18.51
C ARG A 190 -21.96 -2.38 -19.19
N LEU A 191 -22.33 -3.61 -18.85
CA LEU A 191 -23.57 -4.24 -19.28
C LEU A 191 -24.41 -4.62 -18.06
N PRO A 192 -25.47 -3.84 -17.75
CA PRO A 192 -26.46 -4.23 -16.76
C PRO A 192 -27.29 -5.41 -17.26
N ILE A 193 -27.39 -6.47 -16.46
CA ILE A 193 -28.20 -7.65 -16.74
C ILE A 193 -29.36 -7.67 -15.73
N GLY A 194 -30.53 -7.21 -16.19
CA GLY A 194 -31.67 -6.97 -15.33
C GLY A 194 -31.44 -5.81 -14.36
N LYS A 195 -31.96 -5.93 -13.14
CA LYS A 195 -31.89 -4.86 -12.10
C LYS A 195 -30.84 -5.10 -11.01
N LYS A 196 -30.26 -6.30 -10.97
CA LYS A 196 -29.44 -6.75 -9.84
C LYS A 196 -28.00 -7.08 -10.22
N PHE A 197 -27.77 -7.48 -11.45
CA PHE A 197 -26.46 -7.95 -11.88
C PHE A 197 -25.90 -7.02 -12.95
N SER A 198 -24.60 -6.79 -12.93
CA SER A 198 -23.91 -6.16 -14.05
C SER A 198 -22.53 -6.74 -14.22
N ILE A 199 -22.09 -6.79 -15.47
CA ILE A 199 -20.73 -7.12 -15.85
C ILE A 199 -20.07 -5.90 -16.47
N SER A 200 -18.74 -5.82 -16.36
CA SER A 200 -17.95 -4.76 -16.96
C SER A 200 -16.65 -5.33 -17.53
N ALA A 201 -16.15 -4.70 -18.59
CA ALA A 201 -14.86 -5.04 -19.20
C ALA A 201 -14.21 -3.78 -19.75
N GLY A 202 -12.88 -3.67 -19.65
CA GLY A 202 -12.15 -2.50 -20.07
C GLY A 202 -10.66 -2.62 -19.86
N ALA A 203 -10.01 -1.48 -19.63
CA ALA A 203 -8.58 -1.42 -19.33
C ALA A 203 -8.36 -0.60 -18.05
N ILE A 204 -7.31 -0.97 -17.33
CA ILE A 204 -6.83 -0.27 -16.15
C ILE A 204 -5.34 0.04 -16.33
N TYR A 205 -4.97 1.29 -16.08
CA TYR A 205 -3.61 1.73 -15.89
C TYR A 205 -3.33 1.82 -14.39
N ARG A 206 -2.20 1.28 -13.91
CA ARG A 206 -1.80 1.35 -12.50
C ARG A 206 -0.35 1.72 -12.36
N THR A 207 0.00 2.38 -11.25
CA THR A 207 1.37 2.67 -10.88
C THR A 207 1.72 2.03 -9.54
N HIS A 208 3.00 1.68 -9.39
CA HIS A 208 3.58 1.19 -8.15
C HIS A 208 5.03 1.66 -8.04
N GLU A 209 5.55 1.73 -6.81
CA GLU A 209 6.90 2.25 -6.52
C GLU A 209 7.91 1.13 -6.19
N LYS A 210 7.47 -0.14 -6.08
CA LYS A 210 8.28 -1.24 -5.55
C LYS A 210 8.82 -2.14 -6.66
N ALA A 211 10.12 -2.38 -6.69
CA ALA A 211 10.74 -3.41 -7.53
C ALA A 211 10.59 -4.80 -6.87
N TYR A 212 9.49 -5.48 -7.13
CA TYR A 212 9.20 -6.78 -6.51
C TYR A 212 10.17 -7.87 -6.99
N GLY A 213 10.59 -8.73 -6.06
CA GLY A 213 11.55 -9.80 -6.32
C GLY A 213 12.99 -9.34 -6.52
N TYR A 214 13.24 -8.03 -6.61
CA TYR A 214 14.58 -7.47 -6.78
C TYR A 214 15.26 -7.26 -5.42
N ASN A 215 16.32 -8.03 -5.17
CA ASN A 215 17.13 -7.95 -3.96
C ASN A 215 18.56 -7.48 -4.32
N PRO A 216 18.85 -6.17 -4.27
CA PRO A 216 20.12 -5.61 -4.72
C PRO A 216 21.35 -6.23 -4.04
N ILE A 217 21.31 -6.35 -2.71
CA ILE A 217 22.46 -6.85 -1.94
C ILE A 217 22.74 -8.32 -2.25
N GLU A 218 21.70 -9.13 -2.41
CA GLU A 218 21.87 -10.54 -2.78
C GLU A 218 22.49 -10.67 -4.17
N ILE A 219 22.06 -9.85 -5.13
CA ILE A 219 22.63 -9.83 -6.48
C ILE A 219 24.10 -9.41 -6.45
N TRP A 220 24.42 -8.34 -5.72
CA TRP A 220 25.77 -7.82 -5.59
C TRP A 220 26.72 -8.82 -4.92
N LEU A 221 26.31 -9.44 -3.80
CA LEU A 221 27.09 -10.46 -3.09
C LEU A 221 27.28 -11.76 -3.88
N ASN A 222 26.37 -12.06 -4.81
CA ASN A 222 26.42 -13.27 -5.65
C ASN A 222 26.93 -12.99 -7.07
N GLU A 223 27.43 -11.79 -7.36
CA GLU A 223 28.11 -11.50 -8.62
C GLU A 223 29.40 -12.33 -8.71
N GLN A 224 29.68 -12.89 -9.89
CA GLN A 224 30.81 -13.80 -10.09
C GLN A 224 31.74 -13.31 -11.20
N ASN A 225 33.04 -13.49 -10.99
CA ASN A 225 34.04 -13.36 -12.04
C ASN A 225 33.95 -14.53 -13.04
N ASP A 226 34.65 -14.43 -14.17
CA ASP A 226 34.71 -15.48 -15.21
C ASP A 226 35.16 -16.86 -14.68
N ASP A 227 35.88 -16.89 -13.56
CA ASP A 227 36.37 -18.11 -12.91
C ASP A 227 35.40 -18.69 -11.85
N GLY A 228 34.23 -18.07 -11.66
CA GLY A 228 33.20 -18.50 -10.72
C GLY A 228 33.42 -18.07 -9.27
N THR A 229 34.48 -17.30 -8.98
CA THR A 229 34.68 -16.67 -7.67
C THR A 229 33.75 -15.47 -7.48
N ALA A 230 33.42 -15.13 -6.24
CA ALA A 230 32.62 -13.93 -5.95
C ALA A 230 33.39 -12.67 -6.40
N ALA A 231 32.77 -11.86 -7.25
CA ALA A 231 33.33 -10.59 -7.71
C ALA A 231 33.41 -9.58 -6.56
N ASN A 232 32.42 -9.61 -5.66
CA ASN A 232 32.30 -8.70 -4.52
C ASN A 232 32.37 -9.49 -3.20
N PRO A 233 33.54 -9.62 -2.56
CA PRO A 233 33.65 -10.17 -1.21
C PRO A 233 32.83 -9.33 -0.23
N TRP A 234 32.06 -9.96 0.68
CA TRP A 234 31.12 -9.24 1.56
C TRP A 234 31.74 -8.04 2.30
N TYR A 235 32.99 -8.16 2.73
CA TYR A 235 33.70 -7.15 3.51
C TYR A 235 33.97 -5.86 2.71
N THR A 236 33.97 -5.90 1.38
CA THR A 236 34.20 -4.70 0.56
C THR A 236 33.05 -3.71 0.68
N LEU A 237 31.82 -4.16 1.00
CA LEU A 237 30.72 -3.26 1.30
C LEU A 237 31.02 -2.43 2.56
N GLY A 238 31.67 -3.03 3.57
CA GLY A 238 32.15 -2.27 4.73
C GLY A 238 33.06 -1.12 4.31
N TYR A 239 34.02 -1.40 3.42
CA TYR A 239 34.94 -0.39 2.90
C TYR A 239 34.26 0.72 2.10
N GLU A 240 33.29 0.37 1.26
CA GLU A 240 32.51 1.35 0.49
C GLU A 240 31.75 2.33 1.39
N TYR A 241 31.32 1.86 2.57
CA TYR A 241 30.60 2.65 3.56
C TYR A 241 31.50 3.23 4.66
N GLY A 242 32.82 3.27 4.44
CA GLY A 242 33.78 3.98 5.29
C GLY A 242 34.37 3.17 6.45
N TYR A 243 34.03 1.89 6.57
CA TYR A 243 34.62 0.99 7.56
C TYR A 243 35.96 0.46 7.04
N TYR A 244 36.81 0.01 7.95
CA TYR A 244 38.01 -0.74 7.57
C TYR A 244 38.37 -1.74 8.67
N ASP A 245 39.08 -2.79 8.28
CA ASP A 245 39.52 -3.84 9.18
C ASP A 245 41.03 -3.77 9.43
N THR A 246 41.46 -4.35 10.54
CA THR A 246 42.87 -4.49 10.87
C THR A 246 43.14 -5.88 11.39
N TYR A 247 44.10 -6.55 10.75
CA TYR A 247 44.54 -7.88 11.12
C TYR A 247 45.27 -7.89 12.46
N TYR A 248 44.95 -8.89 13.29
CA TYR A 248 45.66 -9.19 14.52
C TYR A 248 45.75 -10.70 14.77
N VAL A 249 46.64 -11.10 15.68
CA VAL A 249 46.75 -12.48 16.14
C VAL A 249 46.56 -12.50 17.65
N ALA A 250 45.46 -13.10 18.11
CA ALA A 250 45.28 -13.39 19.52
C ALA A 250 46.10 -14.62 19.90
N ASN A 251 46.91 -14.50 20.95
CA ASN A 251 47.70 -15.61 21.49
C ASN A 251 47.16 -15.95 22.89
N TYR A 252 46.70 -17.18 23.09
CA TYR A 252 46.19 -17.64 24.38
C TYR A 252 46.47 -19.13 24.59
N TYR A 253 46.29 -19.61 25.82
CA TYR A 253 46.31 -21.03 26.15
C TYR A 253 44.88 -21.52 26.27
N ASP A 254 44.53 -22.63 25.61
CA ASP A 254 43.21 -23.24 25.74
C ASP A 254 43.00 -23.89 27.13
N GLN A 255 41.81 -24.46 27.36
CA GLN A 255 41.48 -25.10 28.64
C GLN A 255 42.37 -26.32 28.96
N ASP A 256 43.01 -26.92 27.95
CA ASP A 256 43.91 -28.05 28.06
C ASP A 256 45.40 -27.62 28.17
N GLY A 257 45.67 -26.31 28.14
CA GLY A 257 47.01 -25.74 28.26
C GLY A 257 47.81 -25.72 26.96
N ASN A 258 47.17 -25.94 25.80
CA ASN A 258 47.84 -25.81 24.50
C ASN A 258 47.91 -24.35 24.09
N PHE A 259 49.04 -23.92 23.54
CA PHE A 259 49.19 -22.59 22.95
C PHE A 259 48.43 -22.51 21.63
N VAL A 260 47.52 -21.55 21.53
CA VAL A 260 46.68 -21.29 20.36
C VAL A 260 46.99 -19.90 19.82
N GLN A 261 47.19 -19.83 18.50
CA GLN A 261 47.22 -18.58 17.74
C GLN A 261 45.92 -18.46 16.94
N PHE A 262 45.16 -17.42 17.20
CA PHE A 262 43.90 -17.15 16.51
C PHE A 262 44.05 -15.88 15.66
N PRO A 263 44.27 -16.01 14.35
CA PRO A 263 44.25 -14.87 13.45
C PRO A 263 42.83 -14.33 13.32
N ALA A 264 42.67 -13.02 13.44
CA ALA A 264 41.37 -12.35 13.38
C ALA A 264 41.53 -10.91 12.86
N TRP A 265 40.39 -10.27 12.62
CA TRP A 265 40.30 -8.88 12.18
C TRP A 265 39.35 -8.14 13.10
N PHE A 266 39.75 -6.94 13.53
CA PHE A 266 38.82 -6.02 14.18
C PHE A 266 38.47 -4.91 13.20
N TRP A 267 37.29 -4.32 13.38
CA TRP A 267 36.71 -3.35 12.46
C TRP A 267 36.57 -1.99 13.11
N MET A 268 36.93 -0.94 12.38
CA MET A 268 36.74 0.45 12.76
C MET A 268 35.86 1.18 11.76
N ASP A 269 35.15 2.20 12.24
CA ASP A 269 34.40 3.13 11.37
C ASP A 269 35.31 4.22 10.79
N GLU A 270 34.71 5.14 10.02
CA GLU A 270 35.42 6.27 9.39
C GLU A 270 36.05 7.27 10.39
N ASN A 271 35.69 7.18 11.67
CA ASN A 271 36.18 8.04 12.76
C ASN A 271 37.18 7.32 13.67
N ASP A 272 37.74 6.18 13.23
CA ASP A 272 38.65 5.33 14.00
C ASP A 272 38.03 4.77 15.30
N VAL A 273 36.71 4.62 15.34
CA VAL A 273 36.01 3.99 16.46
C VAL A 273 35.91 2.49 16.21
N LEU A 274 36.39 1.70 17.17
CA LEU A 274 36.25 0.24 17.16
C LEU A 274 34.77 -0.15 17.25
N VAL A 275 34.25 -0.77 16.18
CA VAL A 275 32.84 -1.19 16.08
C VAL A 275 32.66 -2.70 16.23
N ALA A 276 33.70 -3.50 15.95
CA ALA A 276 33.66 -4.95 16.17
C ALA A 276 35.06 -5.52 16.42
N HIS A 277 35.14 -6.49 17.33
CA HIS A 277 36.41 -7.15 17.69
C HIS A 277 36.78 -8.33 16.78
N THR A 278 35.83 -8.82 15.97
CA THR A 278 35.99 -9.93 15.02
C THR A 278 35.15 -9.67 13.76
N ASP A 279 35.49 -10.32 12.64
CA ASP A 279 34.62 -10.34 11.44
C ASP A 279 33.22 -10.88 11.74
N GLU A 280 33.11 -11.83 12.66
CA GLU A 280 31.84 -12.43 13.05
C GLU A 280 30.93 -11.41 13.72
N VAL A 281 31.45 -10.66 14.71
CA VAL A 281 30.72 -9.58 15.38
C VAL A 281 30.33 -8.50 14.36
N PHE A 282 31.22 -8.15 13.44
CA PHE A 282 30.89 -7.16 12.40
C PHE A 282 29.76 -7.64 11.49
N ARG A 283 29.80 -8.90 11.04
CA ARG A 283 28.75 -9.48 10.19
C ARG A 283 27.39 -9.58 10.88
N ASP A 284 27.38 -9.81 12.18
CA ASP A 284 26.14 -10.05 12.91
C ASP A 284 25.52 -8.75 13.45
N GLU A 285 26.33 -7.77 13.82
CA GLU A 285 25.87 -6.56 14.52
C GLU A 285 25.89 -5.29 13.65
N VAL A 286 26.81 -5.16 12.69
CA VAL A 286 26.98 -3.94 11.88
C VAL A 286 26.55 -4.14 10.43
N PHE A 287 26.96 -5.26 9.84
CA PHE A 287 26.71 -5.56 8.44
C PHE A 287 25.22 -5.62 8.05
N PRO A 288 24.27 -6.07 8.91
CA PRO A 288 22.85 -6.06 8.55
C PRO A 288 22.32 -4.66 8.23
N ASP A 289 22.75 -3.65 8.99
CA ASP A 289 22.37 -2.26 8.75
C ASP A 289 23.00 -1.72 7.46
N LEU A 290 24.25 -2.11 7.17
CA LEU A 290 24.91 -1.79 5.90
C LEU A 290 24.19 -2.40 4.69
N MET A 291 23.81 -3.67 4.77
CA MET A 291 23.04 -4.33 3.70
C MET A 291 21.70 -3.64 3.46
N ASN A 292 21.00 -3.23 4.52
CA ASN A 292 19.74 -2.51 4.43
C ASN A 292 19.93 -1.11 3.82
N ARG A 293 20.99 -0.39 4.23
CA ARG A 293 21.33 0.91 3.66
C ARG A 293 21.64 0.80 2.17
N TYR A 294 22.48 -0.16 1.78
CA TYR A 294 22.78 -0.44 0.37
C TYR A 294 21.52 -0.73 -0.44
N ASN A 295 20.65 -1.60 0.06
CA ASN A 295 19.39 -1.90 -0.62
C ASN A 295 18.53 -0.65 -0.83
N ASN A 296 18.38 0.19 0.20
CA ASN A 296 17.63 1.43 0.11
C ASN A 296 18.26 2.41 -0.89
N ASP A 297 19.58 2.59 -0.85
CA ASP A 297 20.32 3.45 -1.77
C ASP A 297 20.09 3.01 -3.23
N ILE A 298 20.10 1.70 -3.51
CA ILE A 298 19.85 1.16 -4.85
C ILE A 298 18.37 1.29 -5.26
N TRP A 299 17.43 1.00 -4.36
CA TRP A 299 16.00 1.14 -4.65
C TRP A 299 15.60 2.60 -4.90
N ASP A 300 16.22 3.56 -4.23
CA ASP A 300 15.98 5.00 -4.41
C ASP A 300 16.41 5.51 -5.80
N LEU A 301 17.25 4.76 -6.51
CA LEU A 301 17.63 5.05 -7.91
C LEU A 301 16.55 4.63 -8.92
N LEU A 302 15.58 3.79 -8.52
CA LEU A 302 14.58 3.23 -9.42
C LEU A 302 13.42 4.19 -9.64
N ASP A 303 13.05 4.36 -10.91
CA ASP A 303 11.88 5.14 -11.28
C ASP A 303 10.57 4.41 -10.94
N PRO A 304 9.51 5.13 -10.51
CA PRO A 304 8.20 4.52 -10.32
C PRO A 304 7.64 3.93 -11.61
N TYR A 305 7.03 2.76 -11.50
CA TYR A 305 6.54 1.99 -12.62
C TYR A 305 5.09 2.33 -12.97
N GLY A 306 4.71 2.10 -14.22
CA GLY A 306 3.33 2.24 -14.67
C GLY A 306 2.97 1.20 -15.73
N GLU A 307 1.86 0.50 -15.52
CA GLU A 307 1.44 -0.62 -16.37
C GLU A 307 -0.03 -0.51 -16.78
N ILE A 308 -0.36 -1.08 -17.93
CA ILE A 308 -1.74 -1.21 -18.43
C ILE A 308 -2.10 -2.68 -18.62
N ALA A 309 -3.31 -3.04 -18.22
CA ALA A 309 -3.86 -4.37 -18.38
C ALA A 309 -5.37 -4.36 -18.66
N PRO A 310 -5.91 -5.39 -19.33
CA PRO A 310 -7.35 -5.59 -19.42
C PRO A 310 -7.95 -5.91 -18.04
N VAL A 311 -9.13 -5.38 -17.75
CA VAL A 311 -9.85 -5.65 -16.51
C VAL A 311 -11.29 -6.04 -16.79
N VAL A 312 -11.78 -7.05 -16.09
CA VAL A 312 -13.18 -7.46 -16.10
C VAL A 312 -13.74 -7.39 -14.68
N GLY A 313 -15.03 -7.15 -14.56
CA GLY A 313 -15.68 -7.12 -13.25
C GLY A 313 -17.12 -7.56 -13.30
N ALA A 314 -17.61 -8.03 -12.16
CA ALA A 314 -19.00 -8.41 -11.94
C ALA A 314 -19.49 -7.80 -10.64
N ASP A 315 -20.77 -7.48 -10.60
CA ASP A 315 -21.42 -6.80 -9.48
C ASP A 315 -22.85 -7.33 -9.36
N PHE A 316 -23.18 -7.84 -8.18
CA PHE A 316 -24.50 -8.33 -7.81
C PHE A 316 -25.01 -7.54 -6.61
N TYR A 317 -26.14 -6.86 -6.79
CA TYR A 317 -26.81 -6.09 -5.75
C TYR A 317 -28.24 -6.58 -5.54
N HIS A 318 -28.56 -6.94 -4.31
CA HIS A 318 -29.90 -7.25 -3.86
C HIS A 318 -30.18 -6.67 -2.48
N TYR A 319 -31.28 -5.93 -2.35
CA TYR A 319 -31.73 -5.39 -1.08
C TYR A 319 -33.21 -5.67 -0.81
N LYS A 320 -33.50 -6.15 0.39
CA LYS A 320 -34.80 -6.15 1.07
C LYS A 320 -34.59 -5.99 2.58
N ASN A 321 -35.58 -5.47 3.30
CA ASN A 321 -35.48 -5.17 4.75
C ASN A 321 -35.06 -6.34 5.66
N LYS A 322 -35.25 -7.60 5.21
CA LYS A 322 -34.86 -8.82 5.95
C LYS A 322 -33.60 -9.48 5.40
N PHE A 323 -33.21 -9.17 4.17
CA PHE A 323 -32.14 -9.86 3.47
C PHE A 323 -31.49 -8.92 2.46
N TRP A 324 -30.19 -8.74 2.56
CA TRP A 324 -29.40 -8.00 1.59
C TRP A 324 -28.12 -8.75 1.26
N MET A 325 -27.71 -8.59 0.01
CA MET A 325 -26.49 -9.15 -0.53
C MET A 325 -25.95 -8.18 -1.58
N HIS A 326 -24.75 -7.69 -1.37
CA HIS A 326 -23.96 -7.01 -2.37
C HIS A 326 -22.65 -7.78 -2.50
N ALA A 327 -22.36 -8.28 -3.69
CA ALA A 327 -21.13 -9.00 -3.96
C ALA A 327 -20.53 -8.48 -5.26
N TYR A 328 -19.23 -8.26 -5.27
CA TYR A 328 -18.52 -7.82 -6.47
C TYR A 328 -17.17 -8.52 -6.61
N ALA A 329 -16.69 -8.56 -7.83
CA ALA A 329 -15.35 -9.03 -8.17
C ALA A 329 -14.80 -8.20 -9.32
N ASN A 330 -13.51 -7.90 -9.24
CA ASN A 330 -12.68 -7.31 -10.27
C ASN A 330 -11.53 -8.28 -10.52
N TRP A 331 -11.25 -8.57 -11.79
CA TRP A 331 -10.12 -9.40 -12.20
C TRP A 331 -9.35 -8.66 -13.29
N ILE A 332 -8.09 -8.35 -13.00
CA ILE A 332 -7.13 -7.82 -13.95
C ILE A 332 -6.44 -9.02 -14.60
N LEU A 333 -6.61 -9.12 -15.91
CA LEU A 333 -6.22 -10.28 -16.70
C LEU A 333 -4.69 -10.29 -16.93
N PRO A 334 -4.09 -11.48 -17.14
CA PRO A 334 -2.64 -11.67 -17.28
C PRO A 334 -2.08 -11.20 -18.62
N TYR A 335 -2.29 -9.93 -18.93
CA TYR A 335 -1.82 -9.22 -20.12
C TYR A 335 -1.33 -7.82 -19.74
N HIS A 336 -0.46 -7.78 -18.73
CA HIS A 336 0.16 -6.57 -18.22
C HIS A 336 1.26 -6.11 -19.16
N LYS A 337 1.28 -4.80 -19.43
CA LYS A 337 2.32 -4.13 -20.20
C LYS A 337 2.80 -2.89 -19.47
N TYR A 338 4.09 -2.85 -19.14
CA TYR A 338 4.72 -1.65 -18.60
C TYR A 338 4.86 -0.58 -19.69
N LEU A 339 4.49 0.65 -19.34
CA LEU A 339 4.59 1.86 -20.17
C LEU A 339 5.55 2.89 -19.55
N LYS A 340 5.95 2.70 -18.30
CA LYS A 340 6.85 3.56 -17.53
C LYS A 340 7.64 2.70 -16.53
N GLY A 341 8.88 3.11 -16.27
CA GLY A 341 9.84 2.40 -15.44
C GLY A 341 10.70 1.48 -16.28
N ASP A 342 11.82 1.05 -15.72
CA ASP A 342 12.69 0.07 -16.35
C ASP A 342 12.01 -1.32 -16.29
N GLU A 343 11.83 -1.94 -17.46
CA GLU A 343 11.13 -3.23 -17.57
C GLU A 343 11.92 -4.36 -16.90
N ASP A 344 13.25 -4.26 -16.83
CA ASP A 344 14.12 -5.25 -16.20
C ASP A 344 13.82 -5.38 -14.71
N PHE A 345 13.53 -4.26 -14.05
CA PHE A 345 13.17 -4.18 -12.63
C PHE A 345 11.66 -4.23 -12.36
N SER A 346 10.85 -4.49 -13.39
CA SER A 346 9.40 -4.53 -13.27
C SER A 346 8.89 -5.84 -12.67
N TYR A 347 7.61 -5.89 -12.29
CA TYR A 347 6.98 -7.08 -11.71
C TYR A 347 6.93 -8.29 -12.66
N LEU A 348 7.13 -8.06 -13.97
CA LEU A 348 7.28 -9.13 -14.95
C LEU A 348 8.49 -10.02 -14.63
N ASN A 349 9.52 -9.48 -13.99
CA ASN A 349 10.76 -10.18 -13.67
C ASN A 349 10.89 -10.60 -12.20
N ARG A 350 9.81 -10.52 -11.42
CA ARG A 350 9.81 -10.87 -9.98
C ARG A 350 10.41 -12.25 -9.67
N GLY A 351 10.26 -13.23 -10.56
CA GLY A 351 10.79 -14.60 -10.45
C GLY A 351 12.04 -14.86 -11.28
N ASN A 352 12.55 -13.86 -11.99
CA ASN A 352 13.60 -14.00 -12.99
C ASN A 352 15.01 -13.67 -12.47
N TRP A 353 15.11 -13.14 -11.26
CA TRP A 353 16.38 -12.89 -10.57
C TRP A 353 17.10 -14.18 -10.20
N GLY A 354 18.42 -14.16 -10.30
CA GLY A 354 19.31 -15.24 -9.89
C GLY A 354 20.67 -14.70 -9.44
N LYS A 355 21.63 -15.60 -9.26
CA LYS A 355 23.01 -15.22 -8.93
C LYS A 355 23.58 -14.36 -10.05
N GLY A 356 24.06 -13.16 -9.70
CA GLY A 356 24.58 -12.20 -10.68
C GLY A 356 23.51 -11.40 -11.43
N GLY A 357 22.24 -11.43 -11.00
CA GLY A 357 21.22 -10.50 -11.49
C GLY A 357 20.12 -11.14 -12.33
N LEU A 358 19.60 -10.39 -13.31
CA LEU A 358 18.49 -10.82 -14.16
C LEU A 358 18.96 -11.91 -15.14
N ARG A 359 18.31 -13.07 -15.12
CA ARG A 359 18.66 -14.20 -15.99
C ARG A 359 18.35 -13.86 -17.46
N GLN A 360 19.34 -13.97 -18.33
CA GLN A 360 19.24 -13.60 -19.75
C GLN A 360 18.31 -14.50 -20.56
N ASP A 361 18.12 -15.75 -20.15
CA ASP A 361 17.22 -16.73 -20.77
C ASP A 361 15.82 -16.75 -20.13
N SER A 362 15.55 -15.85 -19.19
CA SER A 362 14.26 -15.76 -18.51
C SER A 362 13.18 -15.15 -19.41
N THR A 363 11.93 -15.47 -19.10
CA THR A 363 10.77 -14.92 -19.82
C THR A 363 9.92 -14.10 -18.85
N PRO A 364 9.45 -12.92 -19.25
CA PRO A 364 8.51 -12.11 -18.47
C PRO A 364 7.32 -12.93 -17.97
N GLU A 365 7.08 -12.92 -16.66
CA GLU A 365 5.99 -13.66 -16.04
C GLU A 365 4.73 -12.80 -15.91
N GLN A 366 3.68 -13.16 -16.65
CA GLN A 366 2.36 -12.57 -16.46
C GLN A 366 1.72 -13.02 -15.13
N TRP A 367 0.78 -12.24 -14.61
CA TRP A 367 0.10 -12.53 -13.35
C TRP A 367 -1.36 -12.09 -13.40
N SER A 368 -2.14 -12.41 -12.38
CA SER A 368 -3.51 -11.92 -12.25
C SER A 368 -3.68 -11.26 -10.90
N ASP A 369 -4.27 -10.07 -10.95
CA ASP A 369 -4.65 -9.30 -9.77
C ASP A 369 -6.16 -9.28 -9.65
N TYR A 370 -6.66 -9.30 -8.41
CA TYR A 370 -8.09 -9.38 -8.18
C TYR A 370 -8.50 -8.69 -6.91
N GLN A 371 -9.73 -8.17 -6.94
CA GLN A 371 -10.36 -7.52 -5.81
C GLN A 371 -11.80 -8.00 -5.73
N ALA A 372 -12.20 -8.55 -4.59
CA ALA A 372 -13.54 -9.05 -4.37
C ALA A 372 -14.08 -8.57 -3.03
N GLY A 373 -15.39 -8.38 -2.96
CA GLY A 373 -16.05 -8.00 -1.73
C GLY A 373 -17.44 -8.61 -1.61
N LEU A 374 -17.87 -8.78 -0.36
CA LEU A 374 -19.17 -9.31 0.00
C LEU A 374 -19.74 -8.49 1.14
N MET A 375 -21.02 -8.14 1.05
CA MET A 375 -21.82 -7.55 2.11
C MET A 375 -23.11 -8.33 2.17
N PHE A 376 -23.24 -9.13 3.20
CA PHE A 376 -24.34 -10.04 3.42
C PHE A 376 -24.98 -9.73 4.76
N GLY A 377 -26.30 -9.69 4.79
CA GLY A 377 -27.01 -9.71 6.05
C GLY A 377 -28.40 -10.29 5.95
N TRP A 378 -28.78 -11.00 7.01
CA TRP A 378 -30.04 -11.72 7.08
C TRP A 378 -30.64 -11.62 8.48
N LYS A 379 -31.86 -11.10 8.55
CA LYS A 379 -32.72 -11.14 9.74
C LYS A 379 -33.53 -12.43 9.74
N VAL A 380 -33.07 -13.41 10.52
CA VAL A 380 -33.72 -14.70 10.74
C VAL A 380 -34.79 -14.52 11.83
N GLY A 381 -36.00 -14.18 11.40
CA GLY A 381 -37.10 -13.85 12.31
C GLY A 381 -36.96 -12.45 12.93
N LYS A 382 -37.45 -12.26 14.17
CA LYS A 382 -37.39 -10.98 14.89
C LYS A 382 -36.24 -10.88 15.90
N MET A 383 -35.62 -12.02 16.24
CA MET A 383 -34.66 -12.13 17.34
C MET A 383 -33.23 -12.29 16.85
N LEU A 384 -33.02 -12.88 15.67
CA LEU A 384 -31.69 -13.22 15.18
C LEU A 384 -31.37 -12.42 13.92
N GLY A 385 -30.21 -11.78 13.92
CA GLY A 385 -29.58 -11.19 12.74
C GLY A 385 -28.19 -11.79 12.56
N ILE A 386 -27.82 -12.09 11.33
CA ILE A 386 -26.45 -12.47 10.98
C ILE A 386 -25.94 -11.52 9.90
N PHE A 387 -24.65 -11.19 9.95
CA PHE A 387 -24.00 -10.38 8.93
C PHE A 387 -22.57 -10.86 8.68
N VAL A 388 -22.14 -10.67 7.44
CA VAL A 388 -20.75 -10.85 6.99
C VAL A 388 -20.49 -9.75 5.98
N GLU A 389 -19.47 -8.95 6.23
CA GLU A 389 -18.93 -8.00 5.28
C GLU A 389 -17.42 -8.20 5.18
N GLY A 390 -16.86 -8.10 3.98
CA GLY A 390 -15.44 -8.23 3.81
C GLY A 390 -14.97 -7.89 2.42
N GLU A 391 -13.71 -7.49 2.34
CA GLU A 391 -12.99 -7.20 1.12
C GLU A 391 -11.69 -7.99 1.11
N TYR A 392 -11.31 -8.48 -0.06
CA TYR A 392 -9.98 -8.99 -0.35
C TYR A 392 -9.46 -8.31 -1.60
N THR A 393 -8.21 -7.84 -1.56
CA THR A 393 -7.50 -7.24 -2.69
C THR A 393 -6.11 -7.84 -2.74
N LYS A 394 -5.75 -8.41 -3.89
CA LYS A 394 -4.39 -8.81 -4.21
C LYS A 394 -3.93 -8.01 -5.42
N PHE A 395 -2.95 -7.13 -5.20
CA PHE A 395 -2.24 -6.40 -6.25
C PHE A 395 -0.74 -6.67 -6.13
N TRP A 396 -0.13 -7.21 -7.17
CA TRP A 396 1.26 -7.68 -7.13
C TRP A 396 1.45 -8.67 -5.95
N ASP A 397 2.50 -8.54 -5.14
CA ASP A 397 2.71 -9.33 -3.92
C ASP A 397 2.04 -8.73 -2.68
N SER A 398 1.22 -7.69 -2.84
CA SER A 398 0.52 -7.04 -1.73
C SER A 398 -0.89 -7.59 -1.59
N GLU A 399 -1.23 -8.03 -0.38
CA GLU A 399 -2.56 -8.52 -0.03
C GLU A 399 -3.17 -7.65 1.07
N ILE A 400 -4.42 -7.24 0.86
CA ILE A 400 -5.21 -6.45 1.79
C ILE A 400 -6.53 -7.14 1.97
N TYR A 401 -6.90 -7.40 3.21
CA TYR A 401 -8.19 -7.95 3.51
C TYR A 401 -8.75 -7.36 4.79
N SER A 402 -10.07 -7.29 4.84
CA SER A 402 -10.82 -6.98 6.04
C SER A 402 -12.08 -7.83 6.04
N THR A 403 -12.50 -8.29 7.20
CA THR A 403 -13.74 -9.06 7.34
C THR A 403 -14.35 -8.74 8.69
N ASN A 404 -15.58 -8.24 8.67
CA ASN A 404 -16.42 -8.09 9.84
C ASN A 404 -17.57 -9.09 9.72
N PHE A 405 -17.82 -9.85 10.78
CA PHE A 405 -18.94 -10.78 10.82
C PHE A 405 -19.51 -10.80 12.22
N GLY A 406 -20.78 -11.14 12.35
CA GLY A 406 -21.39 -11.20 13.66
C GLY A 406 -22.81 -11.70 13.68
N ILE A 407 -23.26 -11.91 14.91
CA ILE A 407 -24.59 -12.37 15.25
C ILE A 407 -25.21 -11.35 16.20
N ASN A 408 -26.37 -10.83 15.84
CA ASN A 408 -27.15 -9.93 16.67
C ASN A 408 -28.35 -10.68 17.23
N ILE A 409 -28.42 -10.79 18.56
CA ILE A 409 -29.55 -11.39 19.28
C ILE A 409 -30.33 -10.29 19.99
N THR A 410 -31.58 -10.07 19.59
CA THR A 410 -32.51 -9.16 20.27
C THR A 410 -33.36 -9.95 21.24
N MET A 411 -33.07 -9.82 22.53
CA MET A 411 -33.91 -10.36 23.60
C MET A 411 -35.03 -9.36 23.92
N LYS A 412 -36.24 -9.85 24.12
CA LYS A 412 -37.42 -9.05 24.49
C LYS A 412 -37.90 -9.41 25.87
#